data_AF-A0A7C7LWN7-F1
#
_entry.id   AF-A0A7C7LWN7-F1
#
_cell.length_a   1.000
_cell.length_b   1.000
_cell.length_c   1.000
_cell.angle_alpha   90.00
_cell.angle_beta   90.00
_cell.angle_gamma   90.00
#
_symmetry.space_group_name_H-M   'P 1'
#
loop_
_entity.id
_entity.type
_entity.pdbx_description
1 polymer ?
#
loop_
_entity_poly.entity_id
_entity_poly.type
_entity_poly.pdbx_seq_one_letter_code
_entity_poly.pdbx_strand_id
1 'polypeptide(L)'
;TAAVLGQLVTFGIVPSRPETGYGYIRAGEVTGDGIFEVARFVEKPSLETATDYVESGEYYWNSGMFVFQARRYLDELEVVRPKMLVAARAAHAKAIREDIFVHLDAEAFGSCPNESVDYAVMEGAKQTAMVTLDAGWSDIGSWSALHEATALDEQGKAVMLC
;
A
#
# COMPACT_ATOMS: atom_id res chain seq x y z
N THR A 1 18.74 0.03 -0.54
CA THR A 1 19.15 1.15 -1.41
C THR A 1 18.17 2.32 -1.48
N ALA A 2 16.92 2.23 -1.00
CA ALA A 2 16.10 3.42 -0.62
C ALA A 2 15.68 3.40 0.87
N ALA A 3 15.23 2.24 1.37
CA ALA A 3 14.91 2.05 2.80
C ALA A 3 16.14 2.22 3.73
N VAL A 4 17.35 1.93 3.23
CA VAL A 4 18.62 2.18 3.94
C VAL A 4 18.90 3.69 4.07
N LEU A 5 18.35 4.51 3.18
CA LEU A 5 18.46 5.98 3.21
C LEU A 5 17.36 6.64 4.06
N GLY A 6 16.57 5.86 4.80
CA GLY A 6 15.56 6.37 5.73
C GLY A 6 14.30 6.92 5.06
N GLN A 7 13.95 6.42 3.88
CA GLN A 7 12.69 6.70 3.18
C GLN A 7 11.62 5.64 3.50
N LEU A 8 10.35 6.04 3.35
CA LEU A 8 9.19 5.17 3.35
C LEU A 8 9.02 4.60 1.94
N VAL A 9 9.28 3.31 1.79
CA VAL A 9 9.27 2.64 0.49
C VAL A 9 7.94 1.94 0.26
N THR A 10 7.37 2.10 -0.92
CA THR A 10 6.29 1.26 -1.49
C THR A 10 6.76 0.59 -2.78
N PHE A 11 6.06 -0.45 -3.21
CA PHE A 11 6.37 -1.16 -4.45
C PHE A 11 5.27 -0.96 -5.48
N GLY A 12 5.66 -0.44 -6.64
CA GLY A 12 4.78 -0.24 -7.80
C GLY A 12 4.93 -1.38 -8.79
N ILE A 13 3.81 -2.00 -9.18
CA ILE A 13 3.79 -3.02 -10.24
C ILE A 13 3.49 -2.33 -11.57
N VAL A 14 4.23 -2.69 -12.63
CA VAL A 14 3.95 -2.19 -13.98
C VAL A 14 2.58 -2.72 -14.42
N PRO A 15 1.59 -1.85 -14.68
CA PRO A 15 0.27 -2.30 -15.07
C PRO A 15 0.30 -2.97 -16.44
N SER A 16 -0.31 -4.16 -16.55
CA SER A 16 -0.47 -4.85 -17.84
C SER A 16 -1.84 -4.60 -18.49
N ARG A 17 -2.78 -4.03 -17.74
CA ARG A 17 -4.16 -3.72 -18.15
C ARG A 17 -4.76 -2.60 -17.29
N PRO A 18 -5.85 -1.95 -17.74
CA PRO A 18 -6.62 -1.05 -16.87
C PRO A 18 -7.44 -1.86 -15.86
N GLU A 19 -7.01 -1.90 -14.60
CA GLU A 19 -7.66 -2.64 -13.52
C GLU A 19 -8.34 -1.68 -12.56
N THR A 20 -9.65 -1.77 -12.39
CA THR A 20 -10.40 -0.86 -11.51
C THR A 20 -10.47 -1.35 -10.08
N GLY A 21 -10.11 -2.62 -9.82
CA GLY A 21 -10.03 -3.19 -8.48
C GLY A 21 -8.80 -2.75 -7.68
N TYR A 22 -7.78 -2.18 -8.32
CA TYR A 22 -6.50 -1.87 -7.70
C TYR A 22 -6.34 -0.38 -7.35
N GLY A 23 -5.52 -0.13 -6.33
CA GLY A 23 -4.93 1.18 -6.14
C GLY A 23 -3.82 1.43 -7.17
N TYR A 24 -3.61 2.69 -7.53
CA TYR A 24 -2.53 3.15 -8.39
C TYR A 24 -1.64 4.15 -7.64
N ILE A 25 -0.38 4.18 -8.02
CA ILE A 25 0.65 5.13 -7.58
C ILE A 25 1.10 5.90 -8.82
N ARG A 26 0.98 7.23 -8.79
CA ARG A 26 1.63 8.07 -9.80
C ARG A 26 3.09 8.23 -9.42
N ALA A 27 3.99 7.85 -10.34
CA ALA A 27 5.42 8.12 -10.18
C ALA A 27 5.70 9.62 -10.29
N GLY A 28 6.54 10.13 -9.39
CA GLY A 28 7.11 11.46 -9.43
C GLY A 28 8.46 11.48 -10.14
N GLU A 29 9.36 12.33 -9.66
CA GLU A 29 10.71 12.43 -10.22
C GLU A 29 11.52 11.13 -10.03
N VAL A 30 12.36 10.82 -11.01
CA VAL A 30 13.29 9.69 -10.94
C VAL A 30 14.41 10.03 -9.96
N THR A 31 14.53 9.25 -8.89
CA THR A 31 15.56 9.44 -7.84
C THR A 31 16.64 8.37 -7.89
N GLY A 32 16.46 7.35 -8.74
CA GLY A 32 17.43 6.28 -8.99
C GLY A 32 16.91 5.30 -10.03
N ASP A 33 17.71 4.30 -10.38
CA ASP A 33 17.31 3.26 -11.35
C ASP A 33 16.14 2.42 -10.78
N GLY A 34 14.98 2.51 -11.42
CA GLY A 34 13.73 1.91 -10.93
C GLY A 34 13.18 2.52 -9.64
N ILE A 35 13.64 3.71 -9.24
CA ILE A 35 13.23 4.41 -8.02
C ILE A 35 12.65 5.78 -8.36
N PHE A 36 11.44 6.03 -7.89
CA PHE A 36 10.68 7.24 -8.15
C PHE A 36 10.22 7.86 -6.83
N GLU A 37 10.05 9.18 -6.79
CA GLU A 37 9.21 9.78 -5.75
C GLU A 37 7.75 9.31 -5.90
N VAL A 38 6.98 9.37 -4.82
CA VAL A 38 5.54 9.11 -4.88
C VAL A 38 4.81 10.43 -5.06
N ALA A 39 4.22 10.64 -6.24
CA ALA A 39 3.48 11.87 -6.51
C ALA A 39 2.05 11.84 -5.92
N ARG A 40 1.37 10.68 -5.99
CA ARG A 40 0.01 10.50 -5.48
C ARG A 40 -0.40 9.03 -5.41
N PHE A 41 -1.29 8.69 -4.49
CA PHE A 41 -2.07 7.44 -4.49
C PHE A 41 -3.50 7.65 -5.00
N VAL A 42 -4.01 6.69 -5.75
CA VAL A 42 -5.38 6.68 -6.27
C VAL A 42 -6.01 5.32 -5.99
N GLU A 43 -7.04 5.26 -5.16
CA GLU A 43 -7.76 4.02 -4.89
C GLU A 43 -8.85 3.79 -5.95
N LYS A 44 -8.80 2.65 -6.65
CA LYS A 44 -9.89 2.09 -7.47
C LYS A 44 -10.52 3.09 -8.45
N PRO A 45 -9.76 3.57 -9.45
CA PRO A 45 -10.26 4.52 -10.44
C PRO A 45 -11.37 3.92 -11.32
N SER A 46 -12.08 4.78 -12.06
CA SER A 46 -12.98 4.33 -13.13
C SER A 46 -12.20 3.65 -14.25
N LEU A 47 -12.87 2.86 -15.10
CA LEU A 47 -12.21 2.19 -16.23
C LEU A 47 -11.57 3.18 -17.22
N GLU A 48 -12.24 4.30 -17.49
CA GLU A 48 -11.72 5.39 -18.33
C GLU A 48 -10.41 5.93 -17.74
N THR A 49 -10.42 6.31 -16.46
CA THR A 49 -9.24 6.82 -15.77
C THR A 49 -8.13 5.77 -15.65
N ALA A 50 -8.45 4.51 -15.40
CA ALA A 50 -7.48 3.42 -15.38
C ALA A 50 -6.83 3.22 -16.76
N THR A 51 -7.59 3.41 -17.84
CA THR A 51 -7.06 3.34 -19.22
C THR A 51 -6.06 4.46 -19.45
N ASP A 52 -6.42 5.70 -19.10
CA ASP A 52 -5.51 6.85 -19.20
C ASP A 52 -4.21 6.64 -18.41
N TYR A 53 -4.32 6.06 -17.20
CA TYR A 53 -3.17 5.77 -16.34
C TYR A 53 -2.20 4.79 -16.99
N VAL A 54 -2.71 3.68 -17.53
CA VAL A 54 -1.89 2.66 -18.21
C VAL A 54 -1.26 3.22 -19.48
N GLU A 55 -2.04 3.95 -20.28
CA GLU A 55 -1.54 4.55 -21.54
C GLU A 55 -0.48 5.62 -21.30
N SER A 56 -0.58 6.37 -20.20
CA SER A 56 0.41 7.39 -19.84
C SER A 56 1.80 6.81 -19.50
N GLY A 57 1.85 5.58 -18.97
CA GLY A 57 3.07 5.00 -18.40
C GLY A 57 3.57 5.67 -17.12
N GLU A 58 2.86 6.66 -16.57
CA GLU A 58 3.24 7.38 -15.34
C GLU A 58 2.72 6.70 -14.06
N TYR A 59 1.87 5.69 -14.21
CA TYR A 59 1.15 5.07 -13.11
C TYR A 59 1.49 3.59 -12.96
N TYR A 60 1.53 3.14 -11.72
CA TYR A 60 1.86 1.78 -11.30
C TYR A 60 0.77 1.26 -10.38
N TRP A 61 0.50 -0.05 -10.37
CA TRP A 61 -0.39 -0.60 -9.36
C TRP A 61 0.27 -0.55 -7.98
N ASN A 62 -0.50 -0.15 -6.98
CA ASN A 62 -0.09 -0.18 -5.59
C ASN A 62 -0.14 -1.62 -5.08
N SER A 63 1.02 -2.18 -4.74
CA SER A 63 1.10 -3.55 -4.23
C SER A 63 0.57 -3.73 -2.80
N GLY A 64 0.36 -2.64 -2.06
CA GLY A 64 0.03 -2.65 -0.63
C GLY A 64 1.21 -3.03 0.28
N MET A 65 2.41 -3.21 -0.26
CA MET A 65 3.62 -3.53 0.50
C MET A 65 4.42 -2.27 0.83
N PHE A 66 4.90 -2.19 2.07
CA PHE A 66 5.72 -1.07 2.54
C PHE A 66 6.95 -1.55 3.30
N VAL A 67 8.06 -0.81 3.15
CA VAL A 67 9.29 -1.02 3.92
C VAL A 67 9.78 0.32 4.45
N PHE A 68 9.93 0.40 5.77
CA PHE A 68 10.44 1.58 6.45
C PHE A 68 11.00 1.24 7.83
N GLN A 69 11.80 2.14 8.38
CA GLN A 69 12.18 2.09 9.79
C GLN A 69 11.00 2.56 10.65
N ALA A 70 10.67 1.83 11.72
CA ALA A 70 9.53 2.15 12.58
C ALA A 70 9.59 3.58 13.14
N ARG A 71 10.78 4.04 13.56
CA ARG A 71 10.96 5.42 14.03
C ARG A 71 10.63 6.45 12.95
N ARG A 72 11.13 6.22 11.73
CA ARG A 72 10.87 7.13 10.61
C ARG A 72 9.38 7.23 10.27
N TYR A 73 8.68 6.10 10.29
CA TYR A 73 7.23 6.08 10.09
C TYR A 73 6.49 6.92 11.13
N LEU A 74 6.87 6.78 12.41
CA LEU A 74 6.28 7.57 13.48
C LEU A 74 6.60 9.08 13.36
N ASP A 75 7.83 9.42 12.95
CA ASP A 75 8.25 10.81 12.74
C ASP A 75 7.44 11.48 11.60
N GLU A 76 7.21 10.78 10.47
CA GLU A 76 6.33 11.30 9.41
C GLU A 76 4.89 11.41 9.88
N LEU A 77 4.36 10.35 10.53
CA LEU A 77 2.98 10.31 11.02
C LEU A 77 2.67 11.44 12.01
N GLU A 78 3.64 11.83 12.84
CA GLU A 78 3.53 12.97 13.75
C GLU A 78 3.27 14.28 13.00
N VAL A 79 3.91 14.47 11.85
CA VAL A 79 3.75 15.66 11.01
C VAL A 79 2.44 15.62 10.24
N VAL A 80 2.16 14.50 9.55
CA VAL A 80 1.07 14.44 8.57
C VAL A 80 -0.28 14.07 9.17
N ARG A 81 -0.30 13.31 10.27
CA ARG A 81 -1.51 12.86 10.98
C ARG A 81 -1.28 12.80 12.50
N PRO A 82 -0.99 13.93 13.17
CA PRO A 82 -0.71 13.95 14.61
C PRO A 82 -1.81 13.32 15.47
N LYS A 83 -3.09 13.50 15.09
CA LYS A 83 -4.24 12.92 15.82
C LYS A 83 -4.22 11.39 15.82
N MET A 84 -3.84 10.77 14.71
CA MET A 84 -3.70 9.32 14.60
C MET A 84 -2.59 8.81 15.52
N LEU A 85 -1.43 9.50 15.52
CA LEU A 85 -0.32 9.14 16.40
C LEU A 85 -0.70 9.26 17.89
N VAL A 86 -1.40 10.32 18.27
CA VAL A 86 -1.87 10.52 19.66
C VAL A 86 -2.82 9.39 20.09
N ALA A 87 -3.82 9.06 19.27
CA ALA A 87 -4.77 7.99 19.55
C ALA A 87 -4.07 6.62 19.64
N ALA A 88 -3.18 6.31 18.69
CA ALA A 88 -2.41 5.06 18.69
C ALA A 88 -1.51 4.93 19.94
N ARG A 89 -0.83 6.03 20.35
CA ARG A 89 -0.02 6.05 21.57
C ARG A 89 -0.88 5.87 22.82
N ALA A 90 -2.05 6.51 22.90
CA ALA A 90 -2.98 6.34 24.01
C ALA A 90 -3.49 4.90 24.11
N ALA A 91 -3.87 4.30 22.98
CA ALA A 91 -4.33 2.92 22.90
C ALA A 91 -3.25 1.91 23.33
N HIS A 92 -2.01 2.13 22.89
CA HIS A 92 -0.87 1.28 23.26
C HIS A 92 -0.43 1.47 24.73
N ALA A 93 -0.50 2.69 25.27
CA ALA A 93 -0.14 2.97 26.65
C ALA A 93 -1.09 2.28 27.65
N LYS A 94 -2.37 2.20 27.29
CA LYS A 94 -3.42 1.53 28.08
C LYS A 94 -3.60 0.05 27.73
N ALA A 95 -2.78 -0.49 26.82
CA ALA A 95 -2.93 -1.86 26.34
C ALA A 95 -2.77 -2.90 27.45
N ILE A 96 -3.65 -3.90 27.44
CA ILE A 96 -3.55 -5.10 28.29
C ILE A 96 -2.57 -6.06 27.61
N ARG A 97 -1.61 -6.59 28.36
CA ARG A 97 -0.56 -7.48 27.85
C ARG A 97 -0.68 -8.84 28.54
N GLU A 98 -0.87 -9.89 27.76
CA GLU A 98 -1.12 -11.26 28.23
C GLU A 98 -0.25 -12.24 27.43
N ASP A 99 0.81 -12.75 28.06
CA ASP A 99 1.81 -13.61 27.40
C ASP A 99 2.36 -13.00 26.10
N ILE A 100 1.99 -13.55 24.94
CA ILE A 100 2.38 -13.06 23.61
C ILE A 100 1.38 -12.07 22.99
N PHE A 101 0.26 -11.80 23.67
CA PHE A 101 -0.81 -10.95 23.17
C PHE A 101 -0.74 -9.52 23.74
N VAL A 102 -1.06 -8.55 22.87
CA VAL A 102 -1.22 -7.15 23.23
C VAL A 102 -2.60 -6.71 22.75
N HIS A 103 -3.50 -6.44 23.68
CA HIS A 103 -4.84 -5.93 23.43
C HIS A 103 -4.83 -4.42 23.61
N LEU A 104 -4.95 -3.66 22.52
CA LEU A 104 -5.05 -2.21 22.56
C LEU A 104 -6.33 -1.78 23.28
N ASP A 105 -6.27 -0.65 23.98
CA ASP A 105 -7.46 -0.06 24.61
C ASP A 105 -8.49 0.34 23.55
N ALA A 106 -9.68 -0.26 23.63
CA ALA A 106 -10.70 -0.14 22.58
C ALA A 106 -11.25 1.28 22.45
N GLU A 107 -11.43 2.00 23.56
CA GLU A 107 -11.94 3.38 23.53
C GLU A 107 -10.91 4.33 22.91
N ALA A 108 -9.66 4.28 23.36
CA ALA A 108 -8.59 5.10 22.76
C ALA A 108 -8.36 4.73 21.28
N PHE A 109 -8.37 3.45 20.93
CA PHE A 109 -8.22 3.02 19.53
C PHE A 109 -9.41 3.48 18.67
N GLY A 110 -10.64 3.42 19.20
CA GLY A 110 -11.85 3.89 18.51
C GLY A 110 -11.85 5.40 18.22
N SER A 111 -11.03 6.19 18.92
CA SER A 111 -10.82 7.61 18.63
C SER A 111 -9.85 7.88 17.47
N CYS A 112 -9.15 6.84 17.00
CA CYS A 112 -8.20 6.94 15.90
C CYS A 112 -8.94 7.17 14.57
N PRO A 113 -8.50 8.13 13.74
CA PRO A 113 -9.01 8.27 12.37
C PRO A 113 -8.88 6.95 11.60
N ASN A 114 -9.93 6.60 10.85
CA ASN A 114 -9.96 5.41 10.00
C ASN A 114 -9.53 5.77 8.58
N GLU A 115 -8.22 5.87 8.37
CA GLU A 115 -7.58 6.15 7.08
C GLU A 115 -6.55 5.05 6.79
N SER A 116 -6.41 4.64 5.53
CA SER A 116 -5.37 3.69 5.13
C SER A 116 -3.98 4.34 5.21
N VAL A 117 -2.94 3.52 5.30
CA VAL A 117 -1.55 4.00 5.36
C VAL A 117 -1.15 4.79 4.11
N ASP A 118 -1.71 4.43 2.94
CA ASP A 118 -1.48 5.08 1.65
C ASP A 118 -1.81 6.57 1.73
N TYR A 119 -3.01 6.88 2.25
CA TYR A 119 -3.51 8.24 2.38
C TYR A 119 -3.01 8.94 3.64
N ALA A 120 -2.98 8.23 4.77
CA ALA A 120 -2.63 8.79 6.05
C ALA A 120 -1.15 9.19 6.10
N VAL A 121 -0.28 8.42 5.46
CA VAL A 121 1.17 8.60 5.56
C VAL A 121 1.81 8.83 4.21
N MET A 122 1.62 7.90 3.27
CA MET A 122 2.45 7.86 2.07
C MET A 122 2.20 9.04 1.11
N GLU A 123 0.98 9.57 1.01
CA GLU A 123 0.69 10.75 0.16
C GLU A 123 1.19 12.07 0.79
N GLY A 124 1.30 12.15 2.13
CA GLY A 124 1.71 13.37 2.83
C GLY A 124 3.17 13.42 3.26
N ALA A 125 3.85 12.27 3.29
CA ALA A 125 5.21 12.14 3.77
C ALA A 125 6.22 12.66 2.75
N LYS A 126 7.26 13.36 3.23
CA LYS A 126 8.26 13.99 2.35
C LYS A 126 9.31 13.01 1.83
N GLN A 127 9.63 11.99 2.62
CA GLN A 127 10.68 11.02 2.29
C GLN A 127 10.05 9.71 1.87
N THR A 128 9.33 9.71 0.75
CA THR A 128 8.75 8.50 0.16
C THR A 128 9.51 8.09 -1.08
N ALA A 129 9.48 6.80 -1.38
CA ALA A 129 10.02 6.25 -2.61
C ALA A 129 9.14 5.10 -3.10
N MET A 130 8.87 5.05 -4.39
CA MET A 130 8.33 3.89 -5.06
C MET A 130 9.47 3.16 -5.77
N VAL A 131 9.57 1.86 -5.53
CA VAL A 131 10.47 0.96 -6.27
C VAL A 131 9.62 0.10 -7.19
N THR A 132 9.99 0.02 -8.46
CA THR A 132 9.31 -0.87 -9.40
C THR A 132 9.58 -2.32 -9.04
N LEU A 133 8.54 -3.15 -9.02
CA LEU A 133 8.64 -4.57 -8.74
C LEU A 133 8.10 -5.39 -9.92
N ASP A 134 8.95 -6.26 -10.46
CA ASP A 134 8.58 -7.26 -11.46
C ASP A 134 8.74 -8.66 -10.83
N ALA A 135 7.63 -9.20 -10.32
CA ALA A 135 7.61 -10.45 -9.57
C ALA A 135 6.33 -11.30 -9.76
N GLY A 136 5.59 -11.08 -10.87
CA GLY A 136 4.33 -11.82 -11.13
C GLY A 136 3.25 -11.59 -10.07
N TRP A 137 3.17 -10.37 -9.53
CA TRP A 137 2.30 -10.02 -8.41
C TRP A 137 0.81 -10.04 -8.78
N SER A 138 -0.03 -10.49 -7.83
CA SER A 138 -1.49 -10.38 -7.84
C SER A 138 -1.98 -10.23 -6.40
N ASP A 139 -2.96 -9.37 -6.15
CA ASP A 139 -3.56 -9.18 -4.82
C ASP A 139 -4.58 -10.27 -4.45
N ILE A 140 -5.01 -11.08 -5.43
CA ILE A 140 -6.09 -12.07 -5.32
C ILE A 140 -7.33 -11.45 -4.62
N GLY A 141 -7.66 -10.20 -4.98
CA GLY A 141 -8.72 -9.43 -4.34
C GLY A 141 -10.14 -9.74 -4.84
N SER A 142 -10.28 -10.53 -5.91
CA SER A 142 -11.55 -10.89 -6.54
C SER A 142 -11.57 -12.32 -7.05
N TRP A 143 -12.76 -12.86 -7.31
CA TRP A 143 -12.92 -14.19 -7.93
C TRP A 143 -12.28 -14.28 -9.32
N SER A 144 -12.31 -13.18 -10.09
CA SER A 144 -11.64 -13.12 -11.39
C SER A 144 -10.12 -13.18 -11.23
N ALA A 145 -9.56 -12.42 -10.27
CA ALA A 145 -8.12 -12.45 -9.99
C ALA A 145 -7.66 -13.84 -9.50
N LEU A 146 -8.49 -14.52 -8.68
CA LEU A 146 -8.22 -15.88 -8.26
C LEU A 146 -8.24 -16.86 -9.43
N HIS A 147 -9.21 -16.73 -10.33
CA HIS A 147 -9.31 -17.55 -11.53
C HIS A 147 -8.08 -17.36 -12.45
N GLU A 148 -7.63 -16.11 -12.64
CA GLU A 148 -6.40 -15.79 -13.40
C GLU A 148 -5.14 -16.40 -12.76
N ALA A 149 -5.08 -16.45 -11.43
CA ALA A 149 -3.95 -17.02 -10.70
C ALA A 149 -3.95 -18.56 -10.63
N THR A 150 -5.04 -19.23 -11.02
CA THR A 150 -5.20 -20.67 -10.87
C THR A 150 -4.97 -21.40 -12.19
N ALA A 151 -4.24 -22.52 -12.15
CA ALA A 151 -4.12 -23.41 -13.30
C ALA A 151 -5.48 -23.99 -13.69
N LEU A 152 -5.87 -23.83 -14.95
CA LEU A 152 -7.12 -24.36 -15.47
C LEU A 152 -6.96 -25.81 -15.91
N ASP A 153 -8.00 -26.62 -15.73
CA ASP A 153 -8.08 -27.95 -16.32
C ASP A 153 -8.31 -27.91 -17.84
N GLU A 154 -8.34 -29.08 -18.49
CA GLU A 154 -8.57 -29.20 -19.95
C GLU A 154 -9.93 -28.64 -20.41
N GLN A 155 -10.86 -28.39 -19.49
CA GLN A 155 -12.19 -27.82 -19.76
C GLN A 155 -12.24 -26.31 -19.47
N GLY A 156 -11.09 -25.70 -19.11
CA GLY A 156 -10.98 -24.29 -18.77
C GLY A 156 -11.54 -23.95 -17.38
N LYS A 157 -11.68 -24.93 -16.47
CA LYS A 157 -12.16 -24.69 -15.10
C LYS A 157 -11.00 -24.59 -14.13
N ALA A 158 -11.06 -23.59 -13.26
CA ALA A 158 -10.22 -23.52 -12.08
C ALA A 158 -10.79 -24.44 -10.99
N VAL A 159 -10.01 -25.41 -10.51
CA VAL A 159 -10.36 -26.25 -9.37
C VAL A 159 -9.35 -26.03 -8.27
N MET A 160 -9.81 -25.52 -7.13
CA MET A 160 -9.01 -25.34 -5.92
C MET A 160 -9.44 -26.38 -4.89
N LEU A 161 -8.52 -27.29 -4.56
CA LEU A 161 -8.70 -28.20 -3.44
C LEU A 161 -8.34 -27.43 -2.16
N CYS A 162 -9.31 -27.31 -1.25
CA CYS A 162 -9.13 -26.74 0.09
C CYS A 162 -8.51 -27.78 1.02
#